data_AF-E9RTB8-F1
#
_entry.id   AF-E9RTB8-F1
#
_cell.length_a   1.000
_cell.length_b   1.000
_cell.length_c   1.000
_cell.angle_alpha   90.00
_cell.angle_beta   90.00
_cell.angle_gamma   90.00
#
_symmetry.space_group_name_H-M   'P 1'
#
loop_
_entity.id
_entity.type
_entity.pdbx_description
1 polymer ?
#
loop_
_entity_poly.entity_id
_entity_poly.type
_entity_poly.pdbx_seq_one_letter_code
_entity_poly.pdbx_strand_id
1 'polypeptide(L)'
;MGKEKFVYKHNNKTYQQKINELYDNQFTLLGDYINAKSSVKLKCNHCNYEFTISCSALEKNNIEEKCPNCRIKKREQEIKNIVESKHKNVKVIDVKYVSNEKYDVTFLCEIHKTTYTRSSKGIMYKNNLICGECIKEHRLKDKIKHAKDKFPVELKNGYILNFLNYHVKDDLILISCIDQYGYKYQFDTKTFSSIQGYSSNPCRFFKRNPYTYENINLYCKQNNIDLFIDGTNLPTADCARELLDFVDSKGNIIKTSWNHISKYKIKCKTQDEVINIKNRLYMSKEQAIPIIKRKEKEVGRPLLQSDFEGVQTTNTSIGIRVIWRLWGTFNNMIDELGLIKHDYFYKPNDKNYVPHEDIMLMIKDVCEKIKCTGRDIIMYSDFEDNTGLDITKIRRHCALEYTTLNDVVKLYGCKLQSSGNGMNYIFGDGEKTVSKYEYDFSIFLRENGFEYNKTYYRNIYYKNLDNEYAGNMNCDYCIDFSGNLVYIELAGILGNKKYQNAYRNKTPINSKSKELYRQSLNRKREIFEKNNLNYYILLPDEMNVENYKNIIEYEMSKAA
;
A
#
# COMPACT_ATOMS: atom_id res chain seq x y z
N MET A 1 -100.96 27.78 -43.77
CA MET A 1 -99.98 28.64 -44.49
C MET A 1 -98.59 28.04 -44.34
N GLY A 2 -98.22 27.13 -45.24
CA GLY A 2 -96.84 26.63 -45.32
C GLY A 2 -95.97 27.69 -45.98
N LYS A 3 -94.88 28.10 -45.33
CA LYS A 3 -93.86 28.93 -45.97
C LYS A 3 -93.17 28.06 -47.03
N GLU A 4 -93.51 28.27 -48.29
CA GLU A 4 -92.71 27.80 -49.42
C GLU A 4 -91.28 28.31 -49.22
N LYS A 5 -90.34 27.39 -48.96
CA LYS A 5 -88.91 27.68 -49.05
C LYS A 5 -88.61 27.90 -50.53
N PHE A 6 -88.62 29.15 -50.96
CA PHE A 6 -88.01 29.54 -52.24
C PHE A 6 -86.53 29.13 -52.20
N VAL A 7 -86.20 28.00 -52.84
CA VAL A 7 -84.82 27.64 -53.12
C VAL A 7 -84.38 28.54 -54.26
N TYR A 8 -83.73 29.65 -53.93
CA TYR A 8 -83.04 30.46 -54.93
C TYR A 8 -82.03 29.57 -55.65
N LYS A 9 -82.29 29.24 -56.92
CA LYS A 9 -81.27 28.68 -57.81
C LYS A 9 -80.25 29.78 -58.03
N HIS A 10 -79.13 29.69 -57.35
CA HIS A 10 -78.02 30.59 -57.63
C HIS A 10 -77.56 30.36 -59.08
N ASN A 11 -77.44 31.43 -59.86
CA ASN A 11 -76.56 31.49 -61.03
C ASN A 11 -75.16 32.00 -60.59
N ASN A 12 -74.16 31.95 -61.47
CA ASN A 12 -72.78 32.36 -61.15
C ASN A 12 -72.67 33.73 -60.47
N LYS A 13 -73.45 34.72 -60.94
CA LYS A 13 -73.43 36.09 -60.38
C LYS A 13 -73.97 36.12 -58.96
N THR A 14 -75.12 35.48 -58.72
CA THR A 14 -75.72 35.40 -57.38
C THR A 14 -74.93 34.49 -56.43
N TYR A 15 -74.20 33.50 -56.96
CA TYR A 15 -73.33 32.64 -56.16
C TYR A 15 -72.04 33.36 -55.76
N GLN A 16 -71.46 34.18 -56.66
CA GLN A 16 -70.36 35.08 -56.34
C GLN A 16 -70.74 36.07 -55.23
N GLN A 17 -71.95 36.66 -55.27
CA GLN A 17 -72.46 37.55 -54.20
C GLN A 17 -72.51 36.82 -52.85
N LYS A 18 -73.05 35.59 -52.83
CA LYS A 18 -73.08 34.76 -51.61
C LYS A 18 -71.67 34.46 -51.08
N ILE A 19 -70.72 34.11 -51.95
CA ILE A 19 -69.33 33.88 -51.54
C ILE A 19 -68.69 35.16 -50.98
N ASN A 20 -68.97 36.31 -51.60
CA ASN A 20 -68.47 37.60 -51.14
C ASN A 20 -68.99 37.97 -49.76
N GLU A 21 -70.26 37.70 -49.46
CA GLU A 21 -70.84 37.91 -48.13
C GLU A 21 -70.23 36.97 -47.08
N LEU A 22 -69.99 35.71 -47.44
CA LEU A 22 -69.45 34.70 -46.51
C LEU A 22 -67.97 34.90 -46.18
N TYR A 23 -67.20 35.42 -47.14
CA TYR A 23 -65.75 35.48 -47.06
C TYR A 23 -65.19 36.86 -47.34
N ASP A 24 -65.98 37.93 -47.20
CA ASP A 24 -65.55 39.32 -47.44
C ASP A 24 -64.71 39.50 -48.72
N ASN A 25 -65.28 39.10 -49.86
CA ASN A 25 -64.66 39.18 -51.20
C ASN A 25 -63.30 38.44 -51.36
N GLN A 26 -62.98 37.45 -50.53
CA GLN A 26 -61.72 36.70 -50.60
C GLN A 26 -61.55 35.80 -51.83
N PHE A 27 -62.63 35.47 -52.54
CA PHE A 27 -62.62 34.50 -53.64
C PHE A 27 -63.33 35.01 -54.89
N THR A 28 -62.74 34.75 -56.05
CA THR A 28 -63.36 34.97 -57.37
C THR A 28 -63.74 33.65 -58.01
N LEU A 29 -64.99 33.52 -58.46
CA LEU A 29 -65.53 32.36 -59.15
C LEU A 29 -65.01 32.34 -60.60
N LEU A 30 -64.37 31.24 -60.99
CA LEU A 30 -63.81 31.05 -62.34
C LEU A 30 -64.56 29.99 -63.16
N GLY A 31 -65.43 29.20 -62.53
CA GLY A 31 -66.21 28.15 -63.18
C GLY A 31 -67.69 28.23 -62.84
N ASP A 32 -68.51 27.53 -63.61
CA ASP A 32 -69.97 27.57 -63.44
C ASP A 32 -70.46 26.87 -62.17
N TYR A 33 -71.40 27.50 -61.48
CA TYR A 33 -72.16 26.89 -60.40
C TYR A 33 -73.29 26.02 -60.98
N ILE A 34 -73.31 24.74 -60.60
CA ILE A 34 -74.34 23.79 -61.03
C ILE A 34 -75.33 23.50 -59.89
N ASN A 35 -74.83 23.08 -58.73
CA ASN A 35 -75.63 22.84 -57.51
C ASN A 35 -74.75 22.74 -56.25
N ALA A 36 -75.36 22.64 -55.06
CA ALA A 36 -74.65 22.59 -53.78
C ALA A 36 -73.70 21.38 -53.58
N LYS A 37 -73.90 20.28 -54.33
CA LYS A 37 -73.04 19.08 -54.27
C LYS A 37 -71.90 19.11 -55.28
N SER A 38 -72.02 19.91 -56.34
CA SER A 38 -70.97 20.08 -57.35
C SER A 38 -69.78 20.87 -56.84
N SER A 39 -68.63 20.65 -57.48
CA SER A 39 -67.41 21.43 -57.25
C SER A 39 -67.33 22.63 -58.17
N VAL A 40 -66.81 23.74 -57.65
CA VAL A 40 -66.57 24.98 -58.39
C VAL A 40 -65.08 25.31 -58.38
N LYS A 41 -64.62 25.98 -59.45
CA LYS A 41 -63.26 26.52 -59.55
C LYS A 41 -63.24 27.94 -59.02
N LEU A 42 -62.37 28.20 -58.05
CA LEU A 42 -62.20 29.51 -57.42
C LEU A 42 -60.77 29.99 -57.56
N LYS A 43 -60.58 31.30 -57.58
CA LYS A 43 -59.29 31.98 -57.39
C LYS A 43 -59.31 32.70 -56.05
N CYS A 44 -58.32 32.45 -55.20
CA CYS A 44 -58.14 33.24 -53.98
C CYS A 44 -57.58 34.62 -54.36
N ASN A 45 -58.25 35.69 -53.94
CA ASN A 45 -57.84 37.06 -54.24
C ASN A 45 -56.59 37.49 -53.45
N HIS A 46 -56.31 36.83 -52.32
CA HIS A 46 -55.11 37.09 -51.53
C HIS A 46 -53.83 36.50 -52.11
N CYS A 47 -53.87 35.23 -52.57
CA CYS A 47 -52.68 34.53 -53.04
C CYS A 47 -52.69 34.17 -54.53
N ASN A 48 -53.73 34.56 -55.26
CA ASN A 48 -53.98 34.26 -56.68
C ASN A 48 -54.02 32.77 -57.04
N TYR A 49 -54.07 31.87 -56.05
CA TYR A 49 -54.11 30.42 -56.28
C TYR A 49 -55.49 29.98 -56.75
N GLU A 50 -55.52 29.19 -57.82
CA GLU A 50 -56.73 28.57 -58.34
C GLU A 50 -56.93 27.17 -57.75
N PHE A 51 -58.11 26.88 -57.25
CA PHE A 51 -58.43 25.60 -56.64
C PHE A 51 -59.89 25.20 -56.85
N THR A 52 -60.15 23.91 -56.71
CA THR A 52 -61.48 23.32 -56.86
C THR A 52 -61.98 22.87 -55.49
N ILE A 53 -63.21 23.26 -55.13
CA ILE A 53 -63.84 22.91 -53.86
C ILE A 53 -65.33 22.63 -54.06
N SER A 54 -65.89 21.66 -53.33
CA SER A 54 -67.34 21.42 -53.35
C SER A 54 -68.08 22.61 -52.72
N CYS A 55 -69.21 23.00 -53.31
CA CYS A 55 -70.03 24.12 -52.80
C CYS A 55 -70.42 23.88 -51.33
N SER A 56 -70.82 22.66 -50.98
CA SER A 56 -71.13 22.29 -49.60
C SER A 56 -69.95 22.42 -48.61
N ALA A 57 -68.71 22.15 -49.03
CA ALA A 57 -67.53 22.31 -48.17
C ALA A 57 -67.10 23.77 -48.04
N LEU A 58 -67.34 24.57 -49.09
CA LEU A 58 -67.16 26.01 -49.08
C LEU A 58 -68.17 26.69 -48.16
N GLU A 59 -69.40 26.19 -48.05
CA GLU A 59 -70.43 26.82 -47.19
C GLU A 59 -70.37 26.40 -45.70
N LYS A 60 -69.59 25.36 -45.35
CA LYS A 60 -69.45 24.90 -43.96
C LYS A 60 -68.47 25.76 -43.16
N ASN A 61 -68.85 26.21 -41.96
CA ASN A 61 -68.01 27.06 -41.08
C ASN A 61 -66.91 26.33 -40.29
N ASN A 62 -66.51 25.12 -40.70
CA ASN A 62 -65.59 24.27 -39.92
C ASN A 62 -64.10 24.41 -40.28
N ILE A 63 -63.75 25.25 -41.26
CA ILE A 63 -62.36 25.50 -41.67
C ILE A 63 -62.20 27.01 -41.82
N GLU A 64 -61.37 27.61 -40.97
CA GLU A 64 -61.13 29.06 -40.94
C GLU A 64 -60.49 29.59 -42.23
N GLU A 65 -59.58 28.83 -42.84
CA GLU A 65 -58.87 29.20 -44.07
C GLU A 65 -59.21 28.22 -45.20
N LYS A 66 -60.07 28.66 -46.12
CA LYS A 66 -60.61 27.82 -47.22
C LYS A 66 -59.66 27.67 -48.38
N CYS A 67 -58.75 28.63 -48.61
CA CYS A 67 -57.74 28.48 -49.64
C CYS A 67 -56.68 27.48 -49.17
N PRO A 68 -56.46 26.36 -49.89
CA PRO A 68 -55.43 25.39 -49.49
C PRO A 68 -54.03 26.00 -49.47
N ASN A 69 -53.72 26.92 -50.38
CA ASN A 69 -52.43 27.60 -50.44
C ASN A 69 -52.22 28.59 -49.26
N CYS A 70 -53.23 29.41 -48.92
CA CYS A 70 -53.14 30.29 -47.75
C CYS A 70 -53.02 29.49 -46.45
N ARG A 71 -53.77 28.38 -46.34
CA ARG A 71 -53.70 27.48 -45.19
C ARG A 71 -52.30 26.88 -45.01
N ILE A 72 -51.68 26.45 -46.12
CA ILE A 72 -50.30 25.93 -46.11
C ILE A 72 -49.33 27.03 -45.64
N LYS A 73 -49.39 28.23 -46.23
CA LYS A 73 -48.50 29.34 -45.87
C LYS A 73 -48.65 29.79 -44.42
N LYS A 74 -49.88 29.88 -43.91
CA LYS A 74 -50.16 30.18 -42.49
C LYS A 74 -49.49 29.15 -41.60
N ARG A 75 -49.63 27.87 -41.94
CA ARG A 75 -49.01 26.77 -41.18
C ARG A 75 -47.49 26.77 -41.26
N GLU A 76 -46.89 27.09 -42.41
CA GLU A 76 -45.44 27.23 -42.56
C GLU A 76 -44.89 28.32 -41.62
N GLN A 77 -45.57 29.46 -41.52
CA GLN A 77 -45.19 30.54 -40.62
C GLN A 77 -45.35 30.16 -39.13
N GLU A 78 -46.44 29.46 -38.78
CA GLU A 78 -46.63 28.92 -37.43
C GLU A 78 -45.50 27.96 -37.03
N ILE A 79 -45.14 27.03 -37.93
CA ILE A 79 -44.05 26.07 -37.71
C ILE A 79 -42.74 26.81 -37.50
N LYS A 80 -42.43 27.80 -38.34
CA LYS A 80 -41.24 28.63 -38.21
C LYS A 80 -41.14 29.27 -36.83
N ASN A 81 -42.20 29.97 -36.39
CA ASN A 81 -42.24 30.66 -35.10
C ASN A 81 -42.09 29.69 -33.91
N ILE A 82 -42.70 28.51 -33.98
CA ILE A 82 -42.61 27.49 -32.92
C ILE A 82 -41.20 26.92 -32.82
N VAL A 83 -40.54 26.66 -33.95
CA VAL A 83 -39.17 26.10 -33.98
C VAL A 83 -38.17 27.12 -33.42
N GLU A 84 -38.23 28.37 -33.88
CA GLU A 84 -37.31 29.43 -33.44
C GLU A 84 -37.50 29.78 -31.94
N SER A 85 -38.74 29.79 -31.44
CA SER A 85 -38.99 30.07 -30.01
C SER A 85 -38.53 28.95 -29.08
N LYS A 86 -38.64 27.67 -29.49
CA LYS A 86 -38.19 26.53 -28.67
C LYS A 86 -36.68 26.30 -28.70
N HIS A 87 -36.00 26.70 -29.77
CA HIS A 87 -34.60 26.35 -29.99
C HIS A 87 -33.74 27.59 -30.27
N LYS A 88 -33.17 28.15 -29.20
CA LYS A 88 -32.42 29.43 -29.22
C LYS A 88 -31.23 29.52 -30.17
N ASN A 89 -30.64 28.39 -30.59
CA ASN A 89 -29.41 28.36 -31.40
C ASN A 89 -29.68 27.90 -32.84
N VAL A 90 -30.88 28.18 -33.34
CA VAL A 90 -31.36 27.73 -34.64
C VAL A 90 -32.09 28.87 -35.36
N LYS A 91 -31.79 29.02 -36.64
CA LYS A 91 -32.51 29.91 -37.56
C LYS A 91 -33.21 29.10 -38.63
N VAL A 92 -34.53 29.25 -38.78
CA VAL A 92 -35.27 28.51 -39.81
C VAL A 92 -35.06 29.19 -41.17
N ILE A 93 -34.55 28.42 -42.13
CA ILE A 93 -34.30 28.87 -43.50
C ILE A 93 -35.57 28.68 -44.34
N ASP A 94 -36.17 27.49 -44.27
CA ASP A 94 -37.28 27.11 -45.13
C ASP A 94 -38.21 26.11 -44.42
N VAL A 95 -39.51 26.17 -44.75
CA VAL A 95 -40.51 25.19 -44.31
C VAL A 95 -41.28 24.75 -45.54
N LYS A 96 -41.11 23.50 -45.94
CA LYS A 96 -41.69 22.94 -47.17
C LYS A 96 -42.83 21.99 -46.84
N TYR A 97 -44.02 22.27 -47.35
CA TYR A 97 -45.12 21.31 -47.35
C TYR A 97 -44.79 20.05 -48.17
N VAL A 98 -45.01 18.87 -47.58
CA VAL A 98 -44.75 17.56 -48.22
C VAL A 98 -46.06 16.86 -48.54
N SER A 99 -46.92 16.68 -47.54
CA SER A 99 -48.23 16.02 -47.67
C SER A 99 -49.08 16.32 -46.44
N ASN A 100 -50.29 15.75 -46.33
CA ASN A 100 -51.21 16.04 -45.25
C ASN A 100 -50.53 16.01 -43.87
N GLU A 101 -50.49 17.17 -43.20
CA GLU A 101 -49.83 17.42 -41.90
C GLU A 101 -48.31 17.13 -41.81
N LYS A 102 -47.64 16.88 -42.94
CA LYS A 102 -46.20 16.66 -43.03
C LYS A 102 -45.52 17.84 -43.70
N TYR A 103 -44.63 18.46 -42.96
CA TYR A 103 -43.76 19.53 -43.43
C TYR A 103 -42.31 19.17 -43.11
N ASP A 104 -41.40 19.55 -43.98
CA ASP A 104 -39.97 19.52 -43.72
C ASP A 104 -39.48 20.93 -43.40
N VAL A 105 -38.70 21.04 -42.33
CA VAL A 105 -38.12 22.31 -41.88
C VAL A 105 -36.62 22.23 -42.11
N THR A 106 -36.11 23.17 -42.90
CA THR A 106 -34.68 23.39 -43.11
C THR A 106 -34.23 24.54 -42.22
N PHE A 107 -33.16 24.31 -41.45
CA PHE A 107 -32.66 25.29 -40.49
C PHE A 107 -31.14 25.33 -40.46
N LEU A 108 -30.59 26.48 -40.07
CA LEU A 108 -29.18 26.70 -39.78
C LEU A 108 -28.95 26.51 -38.29
N CYS A 109 -28.01 25.64 -37.92
CA CYS A 109 -27.48 25.63 -36.56
C CYS A 109 -26.51 26.78 -36.37
N GLU A 110 -26.74 27.64 -35.39
CA GLU A 110 -25.89 28.80 -35.16
C GLU A 110 -24.57 28.45 -34.46
N ILE A 111 -24.50 27.29 -33.79
CA ILE A 111 -23.28 26.76 -33.17
C ILE A 111 -22.36 26.18 -34.24
N HIS A 112 -22.86 25.22 -35.02
CA HIS A 112 -22.07 24.45 -35.99
C HIS A 112 -22.04 25.06 -37.40
N LYS A 113 -22.79 26.15 -37.64
CA LYS A 113 -22.90 26.85 -38.93
C LYS A 113 -23.27 25.94 -40.12
N THR A 114 -23.99 24.87 -39.84
CA THR A 114 -24.42 23.85 -40.81
C THR A 114 -25.93 23.80 -40.95
N THR A 115 -26.40 23.43 -42.13
CA THR A 115 -27.81 23.34 -42.47
C THR A 115 -28.33 21.91 -42.33
N TYR A 116 -29.56 21.77 -41.84
CA TYR A 116 -30.20 20.48 -41.64
C TYR A 116 -31.68 20.55 -42.00
N THR A 117 -32.22 19.45 -42.54
CA THR A 117 -33.63 19.30 -42.85
C THR A 117 -34.24 18.19 -42.02
N ARG A 118 -35.39 18.46 -41.37
CA ARG A 118 -36.10 17.51 -40.50
C ARG A 118 -37.61 17.70 -40.60
N SER A 119 -38.38 16.63 -40.36
CA SER A 119 -39.84 16.71 -40.30
C SER A 119 -40.32 17.58 -39.13
N SER A 120 -41.26 18.48 -39.40
CA SER A 120 -41.87 19.43 -38.44
C SER A 120 -42.41 18.76 -37.18
N LYS A 121 -43.07 17.61 -37.32
CA LYS A 121 -43.65 16.85 -36.18
C LYS A 121 -42.59 16.48 -35.15
N GLY A 122 -41.39 16.10 -35.59
CA GLY A 122 -40.31 15.71 -34.67
C GLY A 122 -39.75 16.90 -33.90
N ILE A 123 -39.61 18.04 -34.57
CA ILE A 123 -39.00 19.25 -34.02
C ILE A 123 -39.95 19.96 -33.04
N MET A 124 -41.24 20.03 -33.40
CA MET A 124 -42.21 20.80 -32.62
C MET A 124 -42.59 20.12 -31.29
N TYR A 125 -42.67 18.79 -31.26
CA TYR A 125 -43.24 18.05 -30.12
C TYR A 125 -42.19 17.36 -29.24
N LYS A 126 -40.92 17.29 -29.64
CA LYS A 126 -39.84 16.74 -28.81
C LYS A 126 -38.90 17.87 -28.39
N ASN A 127 -38.57 17.98 -27.10
CA ASN A 127 -37.57 18.94 -26.58
C ASN A 127 -36.11 18.55 -26.92
N ASN A 128 -35.88 17.97 -28.09
CA ASN A 128 -34.56 17.49 -28.50
C ASN A 128 -33.79 18.56 -29.27
N LEU A 129 -32.46 18.62 -29.07
CA LEU A 129 -31.56 19.39 -29.92
C LEU A 129 -31.78 18.99 -31.39
N ILE A 130 -31.86 19.98 -32.29
CA ILE A 130 -32.23 19.74 -33.69
C ILE A 130 -31.01 19.44 -34.58
N CYS A 131 -29.88 20.08 -34.27
CA CYS A 131 -28.60 19.88 -34.97
C CYS A 131 -27.98 18.52 -34.64
N GLY A 132 -27.57 17.79 -35.68
CA GLY A 132 -26.92 16.48 -35.52
C GLY A 132 -25.66 16.53 -34.67
N GLU A 133 -24.82 17.54 -34.86
CA GLU A 133 -23.58 17.73 -34.09
C GLU A 133 -23.85 18.15 -32.64
N CYS A 134 -24.79 19.09 -32.41
CA CYS A 134 -25.22 19.42 -31.04
C CYS A 134 -25.72 18.18 -30.28
N ILE A 135 -26.48 17.31 -30.94
CA ILE A 135 -26.95 16.05 -30.34
C ILE A 135 -25.76 15.17 -29.95
N LYS A 136 -24.76 15.02 -30.84
CA LYS A 136 -23.56 14.23 -30.57
C LYS A 136 -22.78 14.79 -29.37
N GLU A 137 -22.56 16.11 -29.33
CA GLU A 137 -21.88 16.78 -28.22
C GLU A 137 -22.60 16.61 -26.88
N HIS A 138 -23.93 16.77 -26.87
CA HIS A 138 -24.73 16.56 -25.67
C HIS A 138 -24.64 15.11 -25.19
N ARG A 139 -24.82 14.14 -26.10
CA ARG A 139 -24.68 12.71 -25.78
C ARG A 139 -23.28 12.37 -25.27
N LEU A 140 -22.24 13.00 -25.84
CA LEU A 140 -20.86 12.85 -25.40
C LEU A 140 -20.68 13.36 -23.96
N LYS A 141 -21.20 14.56 -23.66
CA LYS A 141 -21.19 15.13 -22.30
C LYS A 141 -21.93 14.23 -21.30
N ASP A 142 -23.11 13.73 -21.66
CA ASP A 142 -23.89 12.82 -20.81
C ASP A 142 -23.15 11.51 -20.55
N LYS A 143 -22.52 10.92 -21.58
CA LYS A 143 -21.70 9.70 -21.45
C LYS A 143 -20.52 9.92 -20.51
N ILE A 144 -19.82 11.05 -20.64
CA ILE A 144 -18.68 11.40 -19.78
C ILE A 144 -19.15 11.61 -18.34
N LYS A 145 -20.26 12.34 -18.14
CA LYS A 145 -20.84 12.56 -16.81
C LYS A 145 -21.21 11.22 -16.17
N HIS A 146 -21.97 10.39 -16.87
CA HIS A 146 -22.35 9.07 -16.39
C HIS A 146 -21.13 8.18 -16.08
N ALA A 147 -20.07 8.26 -16.87
CA ALA A 147 -18.83 7.54 -16.59
C ALA A 147 -18.12 8.05 -15.32
N LYS A 148 -18.07 9.38 -15.11
CA LYS A 148 -17.49 10.00 -13.91
C LYS A 148 -18.26 9.65 -12.65
N ASP A 149 -19.58 9.66 -12.71
CA ASP A 149 -20.46 9.37 -11.57
C ASP A 149 -20.30 7.93 -11.04
N LYS A 150 -19.67 7.03 -11.81
CA LYS A 150 -19.34 5.67 -11.36
C LYS A 150 -18.11 5.59 -10.47
N PHE A 151 -17.27 6.63 -10.43
CA PHE A 151 -16.04 6.59 -9.65
C PHE A 151 -16.26 7.07 -8.20
N PRO A 152 -15.53 6.51 -7.22
CA PRO A 152 -14.57 5.42 -7.34
C PRO A 152 -15.24 4.08 -7.67
N VAL A 153 -14.62 3.30 -8.55
CA VAL A 153 -15.13 1.96 -8.93
C VAL A 153 -14.37 0.90 -8.15
N GLU A 154 -15.09 0.12 -7.34
CA GLU A 154 -14.57 -1.09 -6.72
C GLU A 154 -14.78 -2.30 -7.64
N LEU A 155 -13.70 -3.02 -7.93
CA LEU A 155 -13.68 -4.27 -8.68
C LEU A 155 -13.89 -5.45 -7.72
N LYS A 156 -14.37 -6.59 -8.23
CA LYS A 156 -14.67 -7.79 -7.43
C LYS A 156 -13.52 -8.32 -6.57
N ASN A 157 -12.29 -8.01 -6.93
CA ASN A 157 -11.09 -8.44 -6.22
C ASN A 157 -10.53 -7.37 -5.26
N GLY A 158 -11.33 -6.36 -4.89
CA GLY A 158 -10.98 -5.30 -3.95
C GLY A 158 -10.08 -4.20 -4.52
N TYR A 159 -9.93 -4.12 -5.85
CA TYR A 159 -9.25 -3.02 -6.51
C TYR A 159 -10.19 -1.83 -6.68
N ILE A 160 -9.75 -0.66 -6.27
CA ILE A 160 -10.42 0.62 -6.38
C ILE A 160 -9.75 1.41 -7.49
N LEU A 161 -10.50 1.69 -8.54
CA LEU A 161 -10.12 2.60 -9.61
C LEU A 161 -10.71 3.97 -9.33
N ASN A 162 -9.88 5.00 -9.46
CA ASN A 162 -10.27 6.41 -9.35
C ASN A 162 -10.16 7.08 -10.72
N PHE A 163 -11.06 8.02 -10.98
CA PHE A 163 -11.03 8.80 -12.21
C PHE A 163 -9.77 9.68 -12.26
N LEU A 164 -9.07 9.66 -13.39
CA LEU A 164 -7.93 10.55 -13.63
C LEU A 164 -8.30 11.64 -14.65
N ASN A 165 -8.62 11.24 -15.87
CA ASN A 165 -9.05 12.13 -16.96
C ASN A 165 -9.77 11.33 -18.05
N TYR A 166 -10.19 12.00 -19.12
CA TYR A 166 -10.69 11.36 -20.33
C TYR A 166 -10.11 12.06 -21.56
N HIS A 167 -10.11 11.36 -22.68
CA HIS A 167 -9.87 11.95 -23.99
C HIS A 167 -10.78 11.31 -25.03
N VAL A 168 -11.00 12.02 -26.14
CA VAL A 168 -11.83 11.56 -27.24
C VAL A 168 -10.93 11.31 -28.44
N LYS A 169 -10.97 10.10 -28.99
CA LYS A 169 -10.22 9.70 -30.19
C LYS A 169 -11.14 8.91 -31.11
N ASP A 170 -11.32 9.36 -32.35
CA ASP A 170 -12.15 8.68 -33.36
C ASP A 170 -13.56 8.32 -32.85
N ASP A 171 -14.26 9.27 -32.23
CA ASP A 171 -15.57 9.10 -31.56
C ASP A 171 -15.61 8.13 -30.35
N LEU A 172 -14.47 7.55 -29.96
CA LEU A 172 -14.31 6.74 -28.76
C LEU A 172 -13.89 7.60 -27.58
N ILE A 173 -14.60 7.45 -26.46
CA ILE A 173 -14.25 8.06 -25.18
C ILE A 173 -13.33 7.10 -24.45
N LEU A 174 -12.08 7.51 -24.26
CA LEU A 174 -11.06 6.79 -23.53
C LEU A 174 -10.92 7.41 -22.14
N ILE A 175 -11.26 6.62 -21.12
CA ILE A 175 -11.23 7.01 -19.72
C ILE A 175 -9.93 6.53 -19.13
N SER A 176 -9.15 7.45 -18.60
CA SER A 176 -7.95 7.14 -17.82
C SER A 176 -8.29 7.10 -16.34
N CYS A 177 -7.77 6.10 -15.65
CA CYS A 177 -8.00 5.90 -14.23
C CYS A 177 -6.73 5.43 -13.54
N ILE A 178 -6.73 5.51 -12.21
CA ILE A 178 -5.59 5.15 -11.36
C ILE A 178 -6.07 4.23 -10.24
N ASP A 179 -5.33 3.13 -9.99
CA ASP A 179 -5.67 2.22 -8.89
C ASP A 179 -5.12 2.70 -7.54
N GLN A 180 -5.50 1.99 -6.47
CA GLN A 180 -4.97 2.26 -5.13
C GLN A 180 -3.45 2.04 -4.97
N TYR A 181 -2.76 1.47 -5.95
CA TYR A 181 -1.31 1.28 -5.96
C TYR A 181 -0.58 2.35 -6.78
N GLY A 182 -1.34 3.24 -7.43
CA GLY A 182 -0.82 4.32 -8.28
C GLY A 182 -0.65 3.95 -9.75
N TYR A 183 -0.94 2.71 -10.15
CA TYR A 183 -0.85 2.31 -11.54
C TYR A 183 -2.01 2.91 -12.33
N LYS A 184 -1.69 3.37 -13.54
CA LYS A 184 -2.65 4.00 -14.44
C LYS A 184 -3.15 3.01 -15.50
N TYR A 185 -4.39 3.22 -15.91
CA TYR A 185 -5.06 2.40 -16.90
C TYR A 185 -5.88 3.26 -17.82
N GLN A 186 -6.20 2.72 -18.99
CA GLN A 186 -7.11 3.36 -19.91
C GLN A 186 -8.09 2.35 -20.49
N PHE A 187 -9.35 2.74 -20.53
CA PHE A 187 -10.42 1.92 -21.05
C PHE A 187 -11.32 2.75 -21.95
N ASP A 188 -11.83 2.17 -23.02
CA ASP A 188 -13.01 2.74 -23.66
C ASP A 188 -14.25 2.59 -22.75
N THR A 189 -15.27 3.41 -22.98
CA THR A 189 -16.52 3.39 -22.19
C THR A 189 -17.25 2.05 -22.15
N LYS A 190 -17.15 1.21 -23.19
CA LYS A 190 -17.80 -0.11 -23.24
C LYS A 190 -17.06 -1.10 -22.34
N THR A 191 -15.74 -1.13 -22.46
CA THR A 191 -14.84 -1.92 -21.62
C THR A 191 -14.98 -1.50 -20.15
N PHE A 192 -14.99 -0.18 -19.89
CA PHE A 192 -15.16 0.36 -18.54
C PHE A 192 -16.51 -0.03 -17.91
N SER A 193 -17.61 0.02 -18.67
CA SER A 193 -18.92 -0.38 -18.17
C SER A 193 -19.00 -1.85 -17.75
N SER A 194 -18.13 -2.69 -18.30
CA SER A 194 -18.08 -4.12 -18.02
C SER A 194 -17.09 -4.46 -16.89
N ILE A 195 -16.22 -3.52 -16.49
CA ILE A 195 -15.06 -3.80 -15.63
C ILE A 195 -15.43 -4.26 -14.21
N GLN A 196 -16.55 -3.77 -13.67
CA GLN A 196 -17.09 -4.18 -12.37
C GLN A 196 -17.41 -5.69 -12.31
N GLY A 197 -17.67 -6.32 -13.45
CA GLY A 197 -17.99 -7.74 -13.55
C GLY A 197 -16.78 -8.67 -13.56
N TYR A 198 -15.58 -8.16 -13.86
CA TYR A 198 -14.38 -8.98 -14.07
C TYR A 198 -13.82 -9.51 -12.75
N SER A 199 -13.49 -10.79 -12.73
CA SER A 199 -12.77 -11.43 -11.62
C SER A 199 -11.26 -11.15 -11.68
N SER A 200 -10.74 -10.87 -12.88
CA SER A 200 -9.32 -10.64 -13.14
C SER A 200 -8.95 -9.16 -13.08
N ASN A 201 -7.75 -8.87 -12.55
CA ASN A 201 -7.20 -7.52 -12.54
C ASN A 201 -6.99 -6.96 -13.95
N PRO A 202 -7.22 -5.65 -14.15
CA PRO A 202 -6.82 -4.99 -15.39
C PRO A 202 -5.31 -5.07 -15.60
N CYS A 203 -4.87 -5.16 -16.85
CA CYS A 203 -3.46 -5.28 -17.18
C CYS A 203 -2.73 -3.96 -16.92
N ARG A 204 -1.86 -3.94 -15.90
CA ARG A 204 -0.96 -2.82 -15.57
C ARG A 204 0.07 -2.56 -16.66
N PHE A 205 0.55 -3.63 -17.28
CA PHE A 205 1.66 -3.60 -18.22
C PHE A 205 1.23 -4.29 -19.50
N PHE A 206 1.63 -3.71 -20.62
CA PHE A 206 1.36 -4.20 -21.97
C PHE A 206 -0.15 -4.40 -22.20
N LYS A 207 -0.53 -5.25 -23.15
CA LYS A 207 -1.93 -5.44 -23.58
C LYS A 207 -2.61 -4.11 -23.99
N ARG A 208 -1.85 -3.23 -24.64
CA ARG A 208 -2.29 -1.91 -25.13
C ARG A 208 -2.63 -0.91 -24.03
N ASN A 209 -2.14 -1.09 -22.81
CA ASN A 209 -2.23 -0.04 -21.79
C ASN A 209 -1.23 1.09 -22.18
N PRO A 210 -1.68 2.31 -22.50
CA PRO A 210 -0.79 3.40 -22.90
C PRO A 210 0.11 3.87 -21.76
N TYR A 211 -0.26 3.57 -20.51
CA TYR A 211 0.55 3.88 -19.34
C TYR A 211 1.58 2.79 -19.01
N THR A 212 1.82 1.81 -19.90
CA THR A 212 2.71 0.67 -19.62
C THR A 212 4.09 1.12 -19.11
N TYR A 213 4.75 2.03 -19.81
CA TYR A 213 6.10 2.45 -19.44
C TYR A 213 6.13 3.34 -18.19
N GLU A 214 5.12 4.19 -18.01
CA GLU A 214 4.94 4.93 -16.76
C GLU A 214 4.73 3.99 -15.57
N ASN A 215 3.92 2.95 -15.77
CA ASN A 215 3.67 1.92 -14.77
C ASN A 215 4.92 1.08 -14.50
N ILE A 216 5.73 0.77 -15.51
CA ILE A 216 7.03 0.09 -15.34
C ILE A 216 7.95 0.96 -14.48
N ASN A 217 8.07 2.25 -14.78
CA ASN A 217 8.88 3.18 -13.99
C ASN A 217 8.37 3.30 -12.54
N LEU A 218 7.04 3.37 -12.37
CA LEU A 218 6.43 3.35 -11.04
C LEU A 218 6.76 2.05 -10.31
N TYR A 219 6.68 0.90 -10.99
CA TYR A 219 7.05 -0.39 -10.41
C TYR A 219 8.52 -0.42 -9.99
N CYS A 220 9.44 0.01 -10.85
CA CYS A 220 10.87 0.07 -10.52
C CYS A 220 11.11 0.95 -9.29
N LYS A 221 10.51 2.14 -9.27
CA LYS A 221 10.56 3.06 -8.12
C LYS A 221 9.99 2.43 -6.84
N GLN A 222 8.84 1.77 -6.91
CA GLN A 222 8.20 1.13 -5.75
C GLN A 222 8.99 -0.07 -5.22
N ASN A 223 9.78 -0.73 -6.06
CA ASN A 223 10.58 -1.92 -5.72
C ASN A 223 12.07 -1.61 -5.53
N ASN A 224 12.46 -0.33 -5.48
CA ASN A 224 13.87 0.12 -5.40
C ASN A 224 14.77 -0.50 -6.48
N ILE A 225 14.25 -0.62 -7.70
CA ILE A 225 15.01 -1.04 -8.88
C ILE A 225 15.54 0.23 -9.53
N ASP A 226 16.87 0.36 -9.62
CA ASP A 226 17.54 1.50 -10.24
C ASP A 226 17.52 1.41 -11.76
N LEU A 227 16.31 1.41 -12.34
CA LEU A 227 16.07 1.37 -13.77
C LEU A 227 14.85 2.21 -14.09
N PHE A 228 14.95 3.05 -15.12
CA PHE A 228 13.81 3.70 -15.75
C PHE A 228 13.84 3.48 -17.26
N ILE A 229 12.70 3.67 -17.92
CA ILE A 229 12.54 3.60 -19.36
C ILE A 229 11.78 4.84 -19.83
N ASP A 230 12.25 5.50 -20.90
CA ASP A 230 11.60 6.71 -21.40
C ASP A 230 10.22 6.43 -22.04
N GLY A 231 10.02 5.19 -22.54
CA GLY A 231 8.77 4.73 -23.13
C GLY A 231 8.44 5.39 -24.48
N THR A 232 9.35 6.17 -25.06
CA THR A 232 9.13 6.85 -26.34
C THR A 232 9.23 5.86 -27.49
N ASN A 233 8.23 5.86 -28.38
CA ASN A 233 8.17 5.00 -29.58
C ASN A 233 8.23 3.48 -29.36
N LEU A 234 8.00 3.00 -28.14
CA LEU A 234 7.98 1.56 -27.85
C LEU A 234 6.56 0.96 -27.96
N PRO A 235 6.39 -0.27 -28.49
CA PRO A 235 5.07 -0.88 -28.64
C PRO A 235 4.44 -1.29 -27.31
N THR A 236 3.20 -0.88 -27.07
CA THR A 236 2.49 -1.17 -25.80
C THR A 236 1.85 -2.56 -25.74
N ALA A 237 2.10 -3.43 -26.73
CA ALA A 237 1.57 -4.79 -26.80
C ALA A 237 2.72 -5.79 -26.99
N ASP A 238 2.64 -6.90 -26.27
CA ASP A 238 3.52 -8.09 -26.41
C ASP A 238 5.04 -7.89 -26.22
N CYS A 239 5.51 -6.69 -25.89
CA CYS A 239 6.93 -6.40 -25.63
C CYS A 239 7.49 -6.91 -24.28
N ALA A 240 6.72 -7.67 -23.49
CA ALA A 240 7.16 -8.10 -22.16
C ALA A 240 8.45 -8.97 -22.19
N ARG A 241 8.71 -9.67 -23.29
CA ARG A 241 9.88 -10.53 -23.50
C ARG A 241 11.00 -9.85 -24.28
N GLU A 242 10.72 -8.73 -24.92
CA GLU A 242 11.70 -8.04 -25.75
C GLU A 242 12.75 -7.35 -24.87
N LEU A 243 13.97 -7.24 -25.40
CA LEU A 243 15.02 -6.45 -24.77
C LEU A 243 14.75 -4.97 -25.04
N LEU A 244 14.58 -4.20 -23.97
CA LEU A 244 14.37 -2.77 -23.99
C LEU A 244 15.56 -2.07 -23.35
N ASP A 245 15.79 -0.84 -23.77
CA ASP A 245 16.84 0.01 -23.24
C ASP A 245 16.34 0.71 -21.97
N PHE A 246 16.77 0.20 -20.81
CA PHE A 246 16.57 0.86 -19.51
C PHE A 246 17.77 1.72 -19.18
N VAL A 247 17.58 2.76 -18.37
CA VAL A 247 18.63 3.66 -17.93
C VAL A 247 18.70 3.64 -16.40
N ASP A 248 19.90 3.49 -15.85
CA ASP A 248 20.14 3.58 -14.40
C ASP A 248 20.33 5.02 -13.92
N SER A 249 20.44 5.24 -12.61
CA SER A 249 20.69 6.56 -12.02
C SER A 249 22.00 7.24 -12.46
N LYS A 250 22.94 6.46 -13.02
CA LYS A 250 24.24 6.96 -13.51
C LYS A 250 24.22 7.28 -15.01
N GLY A 251 23.09 7.04 -15.68
CA GLY A 251 22.94 7.25 -17.12
C GLY A 251 23.42 6.08 -17.99
N ASN A 252 23.72 4.92 -17.41
CA ASN A 252 24.12 3.75 -18.20
C ASN A 252 22.88 3.10 -18.82
N ILE A 253 22.99 2.69 -20.08
CA ILE A 253 21.95 1.94 -20.78
C ILE A 253 22.11 0.45 -20.50
N ILE A 254 21.06 -0.17 -19.96
CA ILE A 254 20.96 -1.59 -19.62
C ILE A 254 19.89 -2.22 -20.50
N LYS A 255 20.31 -3.15 -21.37
CA LYS A 255 19.40 -3.90 -22.24
C LYS A 255 18.83 -5.11 -21.51
N THR A 256 17.55 -5.09 -21.17
CA THR A 256 16.89 -6.21 -20.49
C THR A 256 15.40 -6.25 -20.79
N SER A 257 14.72 -7.35 -20.44
CA SER A 257 13.27 -7.50 -20.67
C SER A 257 12.45 -7.18 -19.43
N TRP A 258 11.22 -6.69 -19.64
CA TRP A 258 10.28 -6.51 -18.54
C TRP A 258 10.01 -7.83 -17.80
N ASN A 259 9.94 -8.97 -18.50
CA ASN A 259 9.78 -10.27 -17.85
C ASN A 259 10.94 -10.61 -16.91
N HIS A 260 12.15 -10.16 -17.22
CA HIS A 260 13.29 -10.33 -16.32
C HIS A 260 13.16 -9.42 -15.09
N ILE A 261 12.82 -8.14 -15.29
CA ILE A 261 12.63 -7.15 -14.21
C ILE A 261 11.45 -7.49 -13.30
N SER A 262 10.32 -7.92 -13.87
CA SER A 262 9.12 -8.29 -13.09
C SER A 262 9.27 -9.62 -12.34
N LYS A 263 10.18 -10.49 -12.80
CA LYS A 263 10.58 -11.72 -12.09
C LYS A 263 11.61 -11.49 -10.99
N TYR A 264 12.22 -10.30 -10.94
CA TYR A 264 12.91 -9.79 -9.74
C TYR A 264 11.87 -9.51 -8.64
N LYS A 265 11.16 -10.56 -8.20
CA LYS A 265 10.39 -10.58 -6.97
C LYS A 265 11.37 -10.54 -5.80
N ILE A 266 11.87 -9.36 -5.47
CA ILE A 266 12.34 -9.11 -4.12
C ILE A 266 11.11 -9.05 -3.22
N LYS A 267 10.69 -10.20 -2.69
CA LYS A 267 9.83 -10.39 -1.49
C LYS A 267 8.80 -9.27 -1.19
N CYS A 268 7.66 -9.21 -1.90
CA CYS A 268 6.62 -8.20 -1.66
C CYS A 268 5.45 -8.71 -0.80
N LYS A 269 5.55 -8.48 0.51
CA LYS A 269 4.74 -7.55 1.32
C LYS A 269 3.23 -7.30 0.97
N THR A 270 2.37 -7.36 2.00
CA THR A 270 0.89 -7.35 2.12
C THR A 270 0.20 -5.98 1.86
N GLN A 271 -1.15 -5.96 1.78
CA GLN A 271 -2.02 -4.80 1.44
C GLN A 271 -1.88 -3.61 2.40
N ASP A 272 -1.60 -3.86 3.68
CA ASP A 272 -1.26 -2.83 4.67
C ASP A 272 0.06 -2.13 4.33
N GLU A 273 1.00 -2.83 3.71
CA GLU A 273 2.30 -2.28 3.33
C GLU A 273 2.17 -1.30 2.16
N VAL A 274 1.11 -1.38 1.36
CA VAL A 274 0.82 -0.42 0.29
C VAL A 274 0.20 0.87 0.83
N ILE A 275 -0.72 0.78 1.79
CA ILE A 275 -1.25 1.97 2.50
C ILE A 275 -0.08 2.69 3.19
N ASN A 276 0.86 1.94 3.75
CA ASN A 276 2.09 2.49 4.34
C ASN A 276 3.00 3.12 3.34
N ILE A 277 3.17 2.52 2.16
CA ILE A 277 3.94 3.11 1.07
C ILE A 277 3.32 4.44 0.64
N LYS A 278 1.99 4.55 0.54
CA LYS A 278 1.30 5.81 0.23
C LYS A 278 1.49 6.88 1.30
N ASN A 279 1.26 6.55 2.57
CA ASN A 279 1.48 7.51 3.67
C ASN A 279 2.97 7.89 3.76
N ARG A 280 3.87 6.96 3.46
CA ARG A 280 5.32 7.19 3.44
C ARG A 280 5.81 8.00 2.24
N LEU A 281 5.12 7.95 1.09
CA LEU A 281 5.47 8.66 -0.13
C LEU A 281 4.80 10.03 -0.28
N TYR A 282 3.64 10.27 0.35
CA TYR A 282 2.83 11.47 0.10
C TYR A 282 2.46 12.32 1.34
N MET A 283 2.80 11.91 2.57
CA MET A 283 2.56 12.75 3.77
C MET A 283 3.30 14.10 3.65
N SER A 284 2.67 15.24 3.95
CA SER A 284 3.33 16.56 3.91
C SER A 284 3.89 16.99 5.28
N LYS A 285 4.72 18.05 5.33
CA LYS A 285 5.20 18.60 6.62
C LYS A 285 4.05 19.10 7.48
N GLU A 286 3.04 19.73 6.88
CA GLU A 286 1.85 20.24 7.55
C GLU A 286 1.08 19.13 8.27
N GLN A 287 1.02 17.92 7.68
CA GLN A 287 0.40 16.75 8.29
C GLN A 287 1.28 16.11 9.38
N ALA A 288 2.60 16.14 9.22
CA ALA A 288 3.55 15.46 10.09
C ALA A 288 3.83 16.23 11.40
N ILE A 289 3.94 17.56 11.36
CA ILE A 289 4.25 18.40 12.52
C ILE A 289 3.32 18.15 13.73
N PRO A 290 1.97 18.15 13.58
CA PRO A 290 1.09 17.94 14.73
C PRO A 290 1.20 16.53 15.34
N ILE A 291 1.58 15.52 14.54
CA ILE A 291 1.81 14.15 15.02
C ILE A 291 3.06 14.11 15.90
N ILE A 292 4.16 14.71 15.42
CA ILE A 292 5.46 14.72 16.13
C ILE A 292 5.35 15.48 17.45
N LYS A 293 4.73 16.67 17.46
CA LYS A 293 4.54 17.46 18.69
C LYS A 293 3.66 16.75 19.73
N ARG A 294 2.70 15.95 19.29
CA ARG A 294 1.89 15.11 20.19
C ARG A 294 2.74 14.01 20.82
N LYS A 295 3.60 13.37 20.02
CA LYS A 295 4.48 12.29 20.48
C LYS A 295 5.51 12.78 21.51
N GLU A 296 6.10 13.96 21.32
CA GLU A 296 7.01 14.55 22.32
C GLU A 296 6.34 14.72 23.68
N LYS A 297 5.11 15.26 23.70
CA LYS A 297 4.32 15.42 24.95
C LYS A 297 3.97 14.10 25.61
N GLU A 298 3.65 13.07 24.83
CA GLU A 298 3.33 11.73 25.32
C GLU A 298 4.54 11.04 25.94
N VAL A 299 5.71 11.20 25.32
CA VAL A 299 6.94 10.51 25.71
C VAL A 299 7.65 11.20 26.88
N GLY A 300 7.59 12.53 26.99
CA GLY A 300 8.13 13.27 28.13
C GLY A 300 9.66 13.26 28.28
N ARG A 301 10.39 12.83 27.25
CA ARG A 301 11.86 12.83 27.16
C ARG A 301 12.30 13.22 25.73
N PRO A 302 13.60 13.43 25.45
CA PRO A 302 14.08 13.59 24.08
C PRO A 302 13.57 12.45 23.19
N LEU A 303 12.98 12.81 22.05
CA LEU A 303 12.46 11.85 21.08
C LEU A 303 13.61 11.11 20.42
N LEU A 304 13.64 9.79 20.50
CA LEU A 304 14.63 8.94 19.85
C LEU A 304 14.13 8.50 18.47
N GLN A 305 15.03 8.16 17.56
CA GLN A 305 14.68 7.50 16.28
C GLN A 305 13.93 6.20 16.53
N SER A 306 14.28 5.46 17.58
CA SER A 306 13.57 4.24 17.98
C SER A 306 12.08 4.47 18.25
N ASP A 307 11.69 5.68 18.65
CA ASP A 307 10.27 6.04 18.84
C ASP A 307 9.48 6.08 17.52
N PHE A 308 10.19 6.06 16.39
CA PHE A 308 9.65 6.08 15.03
C PHE A 308 10.13 4.90 14.17
N GLU A 309 11.07 4.07 14.67
CA GLU A 309 11.51 2.85 14.00
C GLU A 309 10.44 1.76 14.10
N GLY A 310 10.19 1.07 12.99
CA GLY A 310 9.11 0.06 12.94
C GLY A 310 7.70 0.64 13.00
N VAL A 311 7.54 1.95 13.23
CA VAL A 311 6.25 2.63 13.26
C VAL A 311 5.70 2.79 11.85
N GLN A 312 4.45 2.37 11.72
CA GLN A 312 3.65 2.51 10.52
C GLN A 312 3.23 3.98 10.34
N THR A 313 3.47 4.56 9.17
CA THR A 313 2.98 5.92 8.87
C THR A 313 1.48 5.86 8.54
N THR A 314 0.67 6.60 9.31
CA THR A 314 -0.78 6.74 9.14
C THR A 314 -1.19 8.22 9.30
N ASN A 315 -2.49 8.50 9.39
CA ASN A 315 -2.98 9.86 9.66
C ASN A 315 -2.71 10.32 11.12
N THR A 316 -2.32 9.40 12.01
CA THR A 316 -2.11 9.67 13.43
C THR A 316 -0.73 9.27 13.94
N SER A 317 0.06 8.57 13.13
CA SER A 317 1.41 8.08 13.46
C SER A 317 2.38 8.32 12.30
N ILE A 318 3.67 8.46 12.59
CA ILE A 318 4.70 8.71 11.59
C ILE A 318 5.90 7.78 11.80
N GLY A 319 6.38 7.17 10.71
CA GLY A 319 7.59 6.34 10.72
C GLY A 319 8.86 7.13 10.39
N ILE A 320 10.01 6.63 10.88
CA ILE A 320 11.33 7.29 10.77
C ILE A 320 11.73 7.65 9.32
N ARG A 321 11.34 6.81 8.35
CA ARG A 321 11.69 7.03 6.95
C ARG A 321 10.95 8.23 6.32
N VAL A 322 9.80 8.61 6.88
CA VAL A 322 9.06 9.81 6.45
C VAL A 322 9.71 11.06 7.01
N ILE A 323 10.19 10.98 8.24
CA ILE A 323 10.96 12.05 8.90
C ILE A 323 12.20 12.38 8.06
N TRP A 324 13.02 11.39 7.67
CA TRP A 324 14.19 11.64 6.83
C TRP A 324 13.86 12.20 5.45
N ARG A 325 12.73 11.80 4.85
CA ARG A 325 12.32 12.39 3.56
C ARG A 325 11.91 13.86 3.70
N LEU A 326 11.24 14.24 4.79
CA LEU A 326 10.73 15.60 5.00
C LEU A 326 11.81 16.57 5.53
N TRP A 327 12.69 16.11 6.43
CA TRP A 327 13.69 16.94 7.10
C TRP A 327 15.14 16.60 6.72
N GLY A 328 15.38 15.57 5.91
CA GLY A 328 16.71 15.08 5.55
C GLY A 328 17.33 14.21 6.64
N THR A 329 17.45 14.75 7.86
CA THR A 329 17.97 14.03 9.03
C THR A 329 17.00 14.14 10.20
N PHE A 330 17.13 13.22 11.16
CA PHE A 330 16.37 13.29 12.40
C PHE A 330 16.74 14.53 13.23
N ASN A 331 18.02 14.91 13.25
CA ASN A 331 18.49 16.11 13.95
C ASN A 331 17.91 17.39 13.34
N ASN A 332 17.81 17.46 12.01
CA ASN A 332 17.18 18.60 11.34
C ASN A 332 15.71 18.76 11.75
N MET A 333 14.99 17.66 11.98
CA MET A 333 13.63 17.71 12.51
C MET A 333 13.61 18.25 13.95
N ILE A 334 14.51 17.77 14.82
CA ILE A 334 14.62 18.26 16.21
C ILE A 334 14.89 19.77 16.22
N ASP A 335 15.85 20.23 15.42
CA ASP A 335 16.23 21.65 15.35
C ASP A 335 15.13 22.52 14.71
N GLU A 336 14.53 22.10 13.58
CA GLU A 336 13.48 22.87 12.88
C GLU A 336 12.20 22.99 13.70
N LEU A 337 11.83 21.96 14.46
CA LEU A 337 10.61 21.94 15.26
C LEU A 337 10.79 22.49 16.69
N GLY A 338 12.03 22.77 17.10
CA GLY A 338 12.37 23.26 18.44
C GLY A 338 12.12 22.24 19.55
N LEU A 339 12.39 20.96 19.28
CA LEU A 339 12.15 19.83 20.20
C LEU A 339 13.29 19.69 21.22
N ILE A 340 13.07 18.92 22.30
CA ILE A 340 14.09 18.66 23.33
C ILE A 340 15.34 18.03 22.67
N LYS A 341 16.51 18.64 22.90
CA LYS A 341 17.79 18.18 22.33
C LYS A 341 18.36 16.97 23.05
N HIS A 342 19.07 16.14 22.30
CA HIS A 342 19.84 15.02 22.85
C HIS A 342 21.15 15.56 23.43
N ASP A 343 21.64 14.93 24.50
CA ASP A 343 22.97 15.21 25.02
C ASP A 343 24.09 14.53 24.19
N TYR A 344 25.34 14.77 24.56
CA TYR A 344 26.52 14.31 23.84
C TYR A 344 26.64 12.76 23.70
N PHE A 345 26.00 11.98 24.57
CA PHE A 345 26.21 10.52 24.67
C PHE A 345 25.14 9.71 23.98
N TYR A 346 23.93 10.25 23.86
CA TYR A 346 22.84 9.55 23.21
C TYR A 346 22.65 10.06 21.81
N LYS A 347 23.02 9.20 20.87
CA LYS A 347 22.61 9.42 19.50
C LYS A 347 21.11 9.17 19.42
N PRO A 348 20.40 9.87 18.51
CA PRO A 348 18.99 9.57 18.27
C PRO A 348 18.70 8.08 18.00
N ASN A 349 19.69 7.28 17.60
CA ASN A 349 19.55 5.85 17.28
C ASN A 349 19.72 4.89 18.48
N ASP A 350 19.98 5.38 19.70
CA ASP A 350 20.21 4.49 20.85
C ASP A 350 18.89 3.90 21.38
N LYS A 351 18.65 2.62 21.11
CA LYS A 351 17.44 1.87 21.50
C LYS A 351 17.26 1.71 23.02
N ASN A 352 18.36 1.81 23.77
CA ASN A 352 18.39 1.64 25.21
C ASN A 352 18.90 2.94 25.83
N TYR A 353 18.15 4.03 25.60
CA TYR A 353 18.38 5.26 26.34
C TYR A 353 18.07 4.98 27.81
N VAL A 354 19.12 4.93 28.61
CA VAL A 354 19.03 4.92 30.07
C VAL A 354 19.72 6.20 30.50
N PRO A 355 19.05 7.15 31.15
CA PRO A 355 19.66 8.39 31.63
C PRO A 355 21.00 8.18 32.32
N HIS A 356 21.91 9.15 32.22
CA HIS A 356 23.24 9.05 32.83
C HIS A 356 23.15 8.73 34.34
N GLU A 357 22.25 9.41 35.06
CA GLU A 357 22.02 9.23 36.49
C GLU A 357 21.60 7.79 36.84
N ASP A 358 20.71 7.21 36.04
CA ASP A 358 20.25 5.83 36.21
C ASP A 358 21.40 4.83 36.01
N ILE A 359 22.28 5.05 35.02
CA ILE A 359 23.45 4.17 34.80
C ILE A 359 24.40 4.20 36.00
N MET A 360 24.63 5.38 36.59
CA MET A 360 25.49 5.50 37.76
C MET A 360 24.90 4.80 38.99
N LEU A 361 23.56 4.84 39.15
CA LEU A 361 22.85 4.06 40.17
C LEU A 361 22.98 2.55 39.95
N MET A 362 22.84 2.09 38.71
CA MET A 362 23.00 0.67 38.38
C MET A 362 24.40 0.13 38.74
N ILE A 363 25.47 0.92 38.50
CA ILE A 363 26.84 0.51 38.88
C ILE A 363 26.94 0.30 40.39
N LYS A 364 26.34 1.19 41.19
CA LYS A 364 26.29 1.08 42.65
C LYS A 364 25.57 -0.19 43.08
N ASP A 365 24.37 -0.44 42.53
CA ASP A 365 23.55 -1.60 42.89
C ASP A 365 24.27 -2.92 42.59
N VAL A 366 25.00 -3.02 41.48
CA VAL A 366 25.83 -4.20 41.15
C VAL A 366 26.91 -4.39 42.21
N CYS A 367 27.61 -3.33 42.60
CA CYS A 367 28.68 -3.42 43.60
C CYS A 367 28.14 -3.90 44.94
N GLU A 368 27.01 -3.37 45.38
CA GLU A 368 26.36 -3.76 46.64
C GLU A 368 25.90 -5.23 46.61
N LYS A 369 25.28 -5.67 45.50
CA LYS A 369 24.81 -7.04 45.34
C LYS A 369 25.94 -8.07 45.35
N ILE A 370 27.07 -7.79 44.67
CA ILE A 370 28.21 -8.72 44.65
C ILE A 370 28.85 -8.83 46.04
N LYS A 371 28.94 -7.72 46.78
CA LYS A 371 29.45 -7.74 48.15
C LYS A 371 28.64 -8.62 49.09
N CYS A 372 27.31 -8.65 48.94
CA CYS A 372 26.45 -9.54 49.71
C CYS A 372 26.76 -11.03 49.49
N THR A 373 27.41 -11.40 48.37
CA THR A 373 27.85 -12.77 48.08
C THR A 373 29.20 -13.13 48.73
N GLY A 374 29.82 -12.21 49.45
CA GLY A 374 31.16 -12.39 50.03
C GLY A 374 32.30 -12.24 49.02
N ARG A 375 32.02 -11.83 47.79
CA ARG A 375 33.03 -11.52 46.76
C ARG A 375 33.42 -10.03 46.82
N ASP A 376 34.72 -9.74 46.79
CA ASP A 376 35.24 -8.38 46.62
C ASP A 376 35.65 -8.08 45.16
N ILE A 377 35.72 -9.12 44.30
CA ILE A 377 36.04 -9.01 42.88
C ILE A 377 34.76 -9.11 42.03
N ILE A 378 34.50 -8.05 41.26
CA ILE A 378 33.44 -7.97 40.27
C ILE A 378 34.00 -8.38 38.90
N MET A 379 33.35 -9.35 38.28
CA MET A 379 33.61 -9.80 36.92
C MET A 379 32.95 -8.86 35.93
N TYR A 380 33.49 -8.80 34.71
CA TYR A 380 32.84 -8.05 33.64
C TYR A 380 31.42 -8.55 33.34
N SER A 381 31.20 -9.87 33.46
CA SER A 381 29.88 -10.49 33.30
C SER A 381 28.90 -10.09 34.40
N ASP A 382 29.35 -9.76 35.61
CA ASP A 382 28.45 -9.37 36.71
C ASP A 382 27.66 -8.09 36.35
N PHE A 383 28.25 -7.17 35.57
CA PHE A 383 27.51 -6.00 35.10
C PHE A 383 26.45 -6.39 34.07
N GLU A 384 26.80 -7.23 33.10
CA GLU A 384 25.86 -7.66 32.06
C GLU A 384 24.71 -8.47 32.68
N ASP A 385 25.02 -9.39 33.60
CA ASP A 385 24.04 -10.26 34.28
C ASP A 385 23.04 -9.48 35.14
N ASN A 386 23.45 -8.34 35.71
CA ASN A 386 22.61 -7.57 36.63
C ASN A 386 21.98 -6.32 36.01
N THR A 387 22.59 -5.73 34.98
CA THR A 387 22.10 -4.49 34.36
C THR A 387 21.59 -4.69 32.94
N GLY A 388 21.99 -5.79 32.28
CA GLY A 388 21.75 -5.98 30.85
C GLY A 388 22.52 -5.00 29.95
N LEU A 389 23.48 -4.23 30.51
CA LEU A 389 24.28 -3.26 29.76
C LEU A 389 25.66 -3.80 29.43
N ASP A 390 26.11 -3.51 28.20
CA ASP A 390 27.48 -3.77 27.78
C ASP A 390 28.48 -2.92 28.57
N ILE A 391 29.60 -3.53 28.94
CA ILE A 391 30.64 -2.91 29.74
C ILE A 391 31.22 -1.63 29.12
N THR A 392 31.23 -1.54 27.79
CA THR A 392 31.75 -0.36 27.07
C THR A 392 30.85 0.85 27.30
N LYS A 393 29.53 0.64 27.40
CA LYS A 393 28.58 1.72 27.72
C LYS A 393 28.85 2.27 29.11
N ILE A 394 28.91 1.38 30.09
CA ILE A 394 29.20 1.72 31.48
C ILE A 394 30.50 2.54 31.57
N ARG A 395 31.59 2.10 30.91
CA ARG A 395 32.87 2.83 30.88
C ARG A 395 32.77 4.24 30.30
N ARG A 396 31.95 4.45 29.25
CA ARG A 396 31.72 5.78 28.66
C ARG A 396 31.01 6.71 29.64
N HIS A 397 30.04 6.20 30.40
CA HIS A 397 29.35 6.96 31.45
C HIS A 397 30.26 7.31 32.62
N CYS A 398 31.22 6.46 32.99
CA CYS A 398 32.23 6.85 33.97
C CYS A 398 33.15 7.97 33.45
N ALA A 399 33.53 7.94 32.17
CA ALA A 399 34.42 8.95 31.60
C ALA A 399 33.80 10.37 31.55
N LEU A 400 32.47 10.47 31.55
CA LEU A 400 31.71 11.72 31.66
C LEU A 400 31.97 12.49 32.96
N GLU A 401 32.03 11.73 34.05
CA GLU A 401 32.36 12.22 35.39
C GLU A 401 33.89 12.29 35.58
N TYR A 402 34.65 12.31 34.48
CA TYR A 402 36.11 12.33 34.45
C TYR A 402 36.75 11.18 35.28
N THR A 403 36.12 10.01 35.33
CA THR A 403 36.57 8.84 36.10
C THR A 403 36.60 7.54 35.27
N THR A 404 37.09 6.45 35.86
CA THR A 404 37.11 5.13 35.22
C THR A 404 36.16 4.16 35.94
N LEU A 405 35.65 3.14 35.23
CA LEU A 405 34.84 2.11 35.89
C LEU A 405 35.58 1.47 37.06
N ASN A 406 36.89 1.28 36.95
CA ASN A 406 37.71 0.73 38.03
C ASN A 406 37.69 1.63 39.26
N ASP A 407 37.72 2.95 39.06
CA ASP A 407 37.71 3.89 40.17
C ASP A 407 36.31 4.02 40.77
N VAL A 408 35.26 3.97 39.95
CA VAL A 408 33.87 3.95 40.41
C VAL A 408 33.58 2.70 41.27
N VAL A 409 33.99 1.50 40.84
CA VAL A 409 33.76 0.28 41.65
C VAL A 409 34.56 0.28 42.95
N LYS A 410 35.76 0.91 42.96
CA LYS A 410 36.56 1.08 44.17
C LYS A 410 35.88 2.00 45.19
N LEU A 411 35.16 3.04 44.74
CA LEU A 411 34.38 3.89 45.65
C LEU A 411 33.35 3.07 46.43
N TYR A 412 32.78 2.06 45.79
CA TYR A 412 31.86 1.10 46.41
C TYR A 412 32.57 -0.10 47.04
N GLY A 413 33.91 -0.05 47.20
CA GLY A 413 34.76 -1.03 47.88
C GLY A 413 34.88 -2.39 47.19
N CYS A 414 34.76 -2.42 45.86
CA CYS A 414 34.96 -3.61 45.03
C CYS A 414 36.20 -3.46 44.13
N LYS A 415 36.68 -4.57 43.55
CA LYS A 415 37.78 -4.61 42.57
C LYS A 415 37.28 -5.20 41.25
N LEU A 416 37.67 -4.62 40.13
CA LEU A 416 37.33 -5.16 38.81
C LEU A 416 38.31 -6.27 38.38
N GLN A 417 37.82 -7.30 37.67
CA GLN A 417 38.64 -8.39 37.15
C GLN A 417 39.84 -7.90 36.31
N SER A 418 41.02 -8.50 36.55
CA SER A 418 42.24 -8.30 35.75
C SER A 418 42.29 -9.22 34.54
N SER A 419 42.78 -8.73 33.39
CA SER A 419 42.93 -9.51 32.15
C SER A 419 43.77 -10.78 32.35
N GLY A 420 43.30 -11.93 31.86
CA GLY A 420 44.04 -13.20 31.87
C GLY A 420 43.86 -14.07 33.13
N ASN A 421 43.20 -13.55 34.17
CA ASN A 421 42.87 -14.31 35.37
C ASN A 421 41.42 -14.81 35.33
N GLY A 422 41.23 -16.12 35.46
CA GLY A 422 39.91 -16.74 35.65
C GLY A 422 39.27 -16.36 36.99
N MET A 423 38.10 -16.92 37.28
CA MET A 423 37.42 -16.74 38.57
C MET A 423 38.10 -17.63 39.62
N ASN A 424 39.21 -17.16 40.17
CA ASN A 424 39.87 -17.80 41.30
C ASN A 424 39.09 -17.51 42.57
N TYR A 425 38.48 -18.53 43.17
CA TYR A 425 37.75 -18.44 44.42
C TYR A 425 38.12 -19.61 45.34
N ILE A 426 38.25 -19.32 46.64
CA ILE A 426 38.52 -20.32 47.67
C ILE A 426 37.32 -20.33 48.62
N PHE A 427 36.61 -21.45 48.66
CA PHE A 427 35.50 -21.67 49.58
C PHE A 427 36.00 -21.85 51.01
N GLY A 428 35.13 -21.65 52.00
CA GLY A 428 35.49 -21.78 53.42
C GLY A 428 35.99 -23.18 53.81
N ASP A 429 35.64 -24.21 53.05
CA ASP A 429 36.10 -25.60 53.21
C ASP A 429 37.40 -25.91 52.46
N GLY A 430 38.02 -24.90 51.84
CA GLY A 430 39.30 -25.00 51.13
C GLY A 430 39.19 -25.42 49.66
N GLU A 431 37.99 -25.64 49.13
CA GLU A 431 37.82 -25.88 47.70
C GLU A 431 38.30 -24.67 46.88
N LYS A 432 39.07 -24.92 45.81
CA LYS A 432 39.55 -23.88 44.89
C LYS A 432 38.93 -24.05 43.51
N THR A 433 38.18 -23.06 43.04
CA THR A 433 37.67 -22.96 41.66
C THR A 433 38.46 -21.91 40.89
N VAL A 434 38.70 -22.14 39.60
CA VAL A 434 39.44 -21.20 38.73
C VAL A 434 38.61 -20.65 37.57
N SER A 435 37.38 -21.12 37.42
CA SER A 435 36.43 -20.66 36.41
C SER A 435 35.04 -20.42 37.02
N LYS A 436 34.25 -19.58 36.35
CA LYS A 436 32.87 -19.31 36.77
C LYS A 436 32.00 -20.57 36.72
N TYR A 437 32.18 -21.41 35.70
CA TYR A 437 31.46 -22.69 35.62
C TYR A 437 31.76 -23.62 36.78
N GLU A 438 33.03 -23.68 37.22
CA GLU A 438 33.38 -24.46 38.40
C GLU A 438 32.77 -23.86 39.68
N TYR A 439 32.83 -22.53 39.84
CA TYR A 439 32.22 -21.85 40.98
C TYR A 439 30.72 -22.12 41.05
N ASP A 440 30.01 -21.93 39.95
CA ASP A 440 28.56 -22.10 39.87
C ASP A 440 28.16 -23.58 40.12
N PHE A 441 28.90 -24.55 39.54
CA PHE A 441 28.64 -25.98 39.78
C PHE A 441 28.94 -26.39 41.22
N SER A 442 29.97 -25.83 41.84
CA SER A 442 30.36 -26.12 43.22
C SER A 442 29.38 -25.54 44.25
N ILE A 443 28.80 -24.37 43.96
CA ILE A 443 27.67 -23.84 44.73
C ILE A 443 26.46 -24.77 44.60
N PHE A 444 26.11 -25.15 43.37
CA PHE A 444 24.98 -26.02 43.11
C PHE A 444 25.09 -27.36 43.85
N LEU A 445 26.27 -28.01 43.85
CA LEU A 445 26.50 -29.24 44.60
C LEU A 445 26.24 -29.06 46.10
N ARG A 446 26.76 -27.98 46.71
CA ARG A 446 26.54 -27.69 48.14
C ARG A 446 25.08 -27.43 48.48
N GLU A 447 24.38 -26.67 47.62
CA GLU A 447 22.95 -26.40 47.78
C GLU A 447 22.10 -27.69 47.70
N ASN A 448 22.60 -28.73 47.04
CA ASN A 448 21.95 -30.04 46.93
C ASN A 448 22.53 -31.08 47.90
N GLY A 449 23.23 -30.64 48.96
CA GLY A 449 23.67 -31.51 50.05
C GLY A 449 24.96 -32.29 49.80
N PHE A 450 25.71 -31.97 48.75
CA PHE A 450 27.02 -32.58 48.49
C PHE A 450 28.14 -31.81 49.21
N GLU A 451 29.11 -32.55 49.75
CA GLU A 451 30.21 -32.02 50.55
C GLU A 451 31.56 -32.29 49.87
N TYR A 452 32.36 -31.23 49.73
CA TYR A 452 33.69 -31.31 49.13
C TYR A 452 34.60 -32.26 49.93
N ASN A 453 35.34 -33.12 49.21
CA ASN A 453 36.18 -34.20 49.73
C ASN A 453 35.45 -35.27 50.57
N LYS A 454 34.12 -35.29 50.56
CA LYS A 454 33.32 -36.34 51.21
C LYS A 454 32.40 -37.05 50.22
N THR A 455 31.57 -36.29 49.50
CA THR A 455 30.64 -36.83 48.50
C THR A 455 30.92 -36.34 47.09
N TYR A 456 31.78 -35.35 46.93
CA TYR A 456 32.41 -35.06 45.64
C TYR A 456 33.87 -34.64 45.79
N TYR A 457 34.63 -34.90 44.74
CA TYR A 457 36.07 -34.67 44.65
C TYR A 457 36.38 -33.91 43.36
N ARG A 458 37.51 -33.20 43.34
CA ARG A 458 37.91 -32.39 42.19
C ARG A 458 39.28 -32.74 41.66
N ASN A 459 39.51 -32.38 40.40
CA ASN A 459 40.79 -32.54 39.71
C ASN A 459 41.28 -34.00 39.70
N ILE A 460 40.40 -34.94 39.31
CA ILE A 460 40.71 -36.37 39.28
C ILE A 460 41.59 -36.68 38.08
N TYR A 461 42.85 -37.04 38.32
CA TYR A 461 43.79 -37.32 37.23
C TYR A 461 43.38 -38.56 36.43
N TYR A 462 43.35 -38.45 35.10
CA TYR A 462 42.98 -39.57 34.22
C TYR A 462 43.97 -40.75 34.31
N LYS A 463 45.22 -40.52 34.74
CA LYS A 463 46.20 -41.60 34.99
C LYS A 463 45.80 -42.51 36.16
N ASN A 464 44.88 -42.05 37.02
CA ASN A 464 44.30 -42.86 38.09
C ASN A 464 43.08 -43.66 37.60
N LEU A 465 42.58 -43.35 36.40
CA LEU A 465 41.39 -43.96 35.79
C LEU A 465 41.74 -44.96 34.69
N ASP A 466 42.89 -44.80 34.03
CA ASP A 466 43.39 -45.68 32.97
C ASP A 466 44.91 -45.92 33.13
N ASN A 467 45.28 -47.17 33.37
CA ASN A 467 46.67 -47.59 33.56
C ASN A 467 47.53 -47.40 32.29
N GLU A 468 46.91 -47.33 31.10
CA GLU A 468 47.63 -47.06 29.85
C GLU A 468 47.84 -45.55 29.59
N TYR A 469 47.20 -44.68 30.38
CA TYR A 469 47.32 -43.23 30.21
C TYR A 469 48.41 -42.64 31.10
N ALA A 470 49.55 -42.24 30.49
CA ALA A 470 50.68 -41.64 31.19
C ALA A 470 50.70 -40.08 31.22
N GLY A 471 49.60 -39.43 30.83
CA GLY A 471 49.54 -37.96 30.77
C GLY A 471 49.06 -37.28 32.06
N ASN A 472 48.94 -35.94 32.02
CA ASN A 472 48.57 -35.12 33.17
C ASN A 472 47.16 -34.50 33.09
N MET A 473 46.30 -34.97 32.17
CA MET A 473 44.91 -34.50 32.15
C MET A 473 44.19 -34.89 33.45
N ASN A 474 43.22 -34.08 33.86
CA ASN A 474 42.29 -34.36 34.95
C ASN A 474 40.84 -34.15 34.51
N CYS A 475 39.93 -34.86 35.16
CA CYS A 475 38.49 -34.64 35.15
C CYS A 475 38.13 -33.65 36.27
N ASP A 476 37.21 -32.73 35.99
CA ASP A 476 36.93 -31.61 36.89
C ASP A 476 36.29 -32.05 38.20
N TYR A 477 35.33 -32.99 38.15
CA TYR A 477 34.63 -33.53 39.31
C TYR A 477 34.44 -35.04 39.24
N CYS A 478 34.44 -35.69 40.40
CA CYS A 478 33.88 -37.03 40.61
C CYS A 478 32.91 -36.94 41.79
N ILE A 479 31.68 -37.40 41.59
CA ILE A 479 30.61 -37.35 42.57
C ILE A 479 30.30 -38.80 42.99
N ASP A 480 30.20 -39.02 44.30
CA ASP A 480 29.86 -40.30 44.89
C ASP A 480 28.36 -40.37 45.23
N PHE A 481 27.63 -41.18 44.47
CA PHE A 481 26.23 -41.50 44.73
C PHE A 481 26.12 -42.83 45.47
N SER A 482 26.53 -42.86 46.74
CA SER A 482 26.46 -44.04 47.62
C SER A 482 27.20 -45.27 47.08
N GLY A 483 28.43 -45.08 46.60
CA GLY A 483 29.29 -46.10 46.00
C GLY A 483 29.29 -46.09 44.47
N ASN A 484 28.35 -45.39 43.84
CA ASN A 484 28.32 -45.20 42.39
C ASN A 484 29.03 -43.90 42.00
N LEU A 485 30.27 -44.02 41.52
CA LEU A 485 31.09 -42.87 41.12
C LEU A 485 30.70 -42.36 39.73
N VAL A 486 30.43 -41.05 39.64
CA VAL A 486 30.08 -40.35 38.40
C VAL A 486 31.04 -39.20 38.12
N TYR A 487 31.66 -39.21 36.96
CA TYR A 487 32.68 -38.22 36.54
C TYR A 487 32.05 -37.09 35.73
N ILE A 488 32.27 -35.84 36.13
CA ILE A 488 31.75 -34.66 35.43
C ILE A 488 32.90 -33.81 34.90
N GLU A 489 32.92 -33.60 33.59
CA GLU A 489 33.89 -32.75 32.89
C GLU A 489 33.17 -31.50 32.37
N LEU A 490 33.62 -30.32 32.79
CA LEU A 490 33.07 -29.02 32.42
C LEU A 490 33.84 -28.43 31.23
N ALA A 491 33.36 -28.69 30.02
CA ALA A 491 33.99 -28.28 28.76
C ALA A 491 33.79 -26.79 28.37
N GLY A 492 34.18 -25.85 29.24
CA GLY A 492 33.89 -24.41 29.13
C GLY A 492 34.50 -23.68 27.92
N ILE A 493 35.52 -24.25 27.27
CA ILE A 493 36.30 -23.57 26.23
C ILE A 493 35.56 -23.54 24.88
N LEU A 494 34.64 -24.48 24.61
CA LEU A 494 33.82 -24.47 23.39
C LEU A 494 32.65 -23.49 23.53
N GLY A 495 32.95 -22.21 23.68
CA GLY A 495 31.99 -21.16 24.09
C GLY A 495 30.87 -20.79 23.09
N ASN A 496 30.85 -21.32 21.86
CA ASN A 496 29.75 -21.05 20.93
C ASN A 496 29.12 -22.35 20.40
N LYS A 497 27.84 -22.26 20.04
CA LYS A 497 27.04 -23.41 19.56
C LYS A 497 27.64 -24.13 18.37
N LYS A 498 28.32 -23.41 17.47
CA LYS A 498 28.99 -24.01 16.30
C LYS A 498 30.07 -25.00 16.72
N TYR A 499 30.92 -24.61 17.68
CA TYR A 499 32.00 -25.45 18.18
C TYR A 499 31.50 -26.59 19.07
N GLN A 500 30.45 -26.34 19.87
CA GLN A 500 29.77 -27.36 20.67
C GLN A 500 29.19 -28.47 19.76
N ASN A 501 28.50 -28.08 18.70
CA ASN A 501 27.94 -29.04 17.74
C ASN A 501 29.02 -29.82 16.97
N ALA A 502 30.18 -29.21 16.71
CA ALA A 502 31.29 -29.91 16.09
C ALA A 502 31.85 -31.04 16.99
N TYR A 503 31.88 -30.83 18.30
CA TYR A 503 32.22 -31.90 19.25
C TYR A 503 31.16 -33.01 19.26
N ARG A 504 29.87 -32.66 19.37
CA ARG A 504 28.75 -33.63 19.35
C ARG A 504 28.75 -34.50 18.09
N ASN A 505 28.95 -33.88 16.93
CA ASN A 505 28.92 -34.54 15.62
C ASN A 505 30.27 -35.13 15.19
N LYS A 506 31.30 -35.06 16.05
CA LYS A 506 32.67 -35.53 15.76
C LYS A 506 33.29 -34.87 14.51
N THR A 507 32.90 -33.65 14.16
CA THR A 507 33.46 -32.92 13.00
C THR A 507 34.61 -31.99 13.39
N PRO A 508 35.60 -31.76 12.49
CA PRO A 508 36.71 -30.85 12.75
C PRO A 508 36.29 -29.38 12.90
N ILE A 509 37.02 -28.63 13.73
CA ILE A 509 36.86 -27.19 13.95
C ILE A 509 37.97 -26.41 13.24
N ASN A 510 37.61 -25.35 12.50
CA ASN A 510 38.59 -24.53 11.73
C ASN A 510 39.55 -23.69 12.61
N SER A 511 39.31 -23.58 13.92
CA SER A 511 40.19 -22.87 14.85
C SER A 511 41.18 -23.85 15.47
N LYS A 512 42.50 -23.61 15.28
CA LYS A 512 43.57 -24.49 15.77
C LYS A 512 43.46 -24.77 17.27
N SER A 513 43.27 -23.74 18.10
CA SER A 513 43.17 -23.92 19.57
C SER A 513 41.90 -24.66 19.98
N LYS A 514 40.77 -24.39 19.32
CA LYS A 514 39.50 -25.06 19.62
C LYS A 514 39.47 -26.50 19.11
N GLU A 515 40.12 -26.79 18.00
CA GLU A 515 40.27 -28.17 17.49
C GLU A 515 41.16 -29.01 18.39
N LEU A 516 42.29 -28.47 18.84
CA LEU A 516 43.14 -29.15 19.84
C LEU A 516 42.35 -29.46 21.12
N TYR A 517 41.52 -28.51 21.58
CA TYR A 517 40.65 -28.74 22.73
C TYR A 517 39.58 -29.81 22.46
N ARG A 518 38.93 -29.79 21.29
CA ARG A 518 37.96 -30.83 20.88
C ARG A 518 38.59 -32.22 20.83
N GLN A 519 39.80 -32.33 20.29
CA GLN A 519 40.57 -33.59 20.27
C GLN A 519 40.92 -34.05 21.69
N SER A 520 41.31 -33.14 22.57
CA SER A 520 41.53 -33.45 23.99
C SER A 520 40.26 -33.96 24.68
N LEU A 521 39.09 -33.35 24.44
CA LEU A 521 37.80 -33.84 24.96
C LEU A 521 37.42 -35.21 24.40
N ASN A 522 37.72 -35.50 23.13
CA ASN A 522 37.50 -36.83 22.56
C ASN A 522 38.38 -37.88 23.26
N ARG A 523 39.65 -37.56 23.50
CA ARG A 523 40.56 -38.44 24.23
C ARG A 523 40.09 -38.70 25.66
N LYS A 524 39.56 -37.68 26.35
CA LYS A 524 38.94 -37.83 27.67
C LYS A 524 37.74 -38.78 27.64
N ARG A 525 36.86 -38.61 26.64
CA ARG A 525 35.72 -39.51 26.40
C ARG A 525 36.16 -40.95 26.18
N GLU A 526 37.16 -41.18 25.32
CA GLU A 526 37.70 -42.52 25.04
C GLU A 526 38.20 -43.20 26.32
N ILE A 527 38.85 -42.46 27.22
CA ILE A 527 39.31 -43.02 28.51
C ILE A 527 38.13 -43.48 29.36
N PHE A 528 37.06 -42.67 29.46
CA PHE A 528 35.87 -43.07 30.23
C PHE A 528 35.18 -44.28 29.62
N GLU A 529 34.96 -44.27 28.30
CA GLU A 529 34.28 -45.36 27.57
C GLU A 529 35.07 -46.68 27.67
N LYS A 530 36.39 -46.63 27.48
CA LYS A 530 37.27 -47.81 27.54
C LYS A 530 37.27 -48.47 28.93
N ASN A 531 37.21 -47.67 29.99
CA ASN A 531 37.24 -48.17 31.37
C ASN A 531 35.83 -48.37 31.96
N ASN A 532 34.77 -48.25 31.14
CA ASN A 532 33.38 -48.43 31.54
C ASN A 532 32.97 -47.57 32.75
N LEU A 533 33.42 -46.31 32.76
CA LEU A 533 33.13 -45.35 33.83
C LEU A 533 31.82 -44.61 33.53
N ASN A 534 31.05 -44.23 34.56
CA ASN A 534 29.87 -43.37 34.38
C ASN A 534 30.31 -41.90 34.32
N TYR A 535 29.95 -41.19 33.25
CA TYR A 535 30.46 -39.83 33.03
C TYR A 535 29.51 -38.91 32.26
N TYR A 536 29.70 -37.61 32.48
CA TYR A 536 29.07 -36.54 31.72
C TYR A 536 30.12 -35.51 31.30
N ILE A 537 30.17 -35.21 29.99
CA ILE A 537 30.96 -34.09 29.47
C ILE A 537 29.98 -32.98 29.12
N LEU A 538 29.93 -31.95 29.95
CA LEU A 538 28.98 -30.85 29.83
C LEU A 538 29.60 -29.73 29.00
N LEU A 539 28.90 -29.30 27.95
CA LEU A 539 29.25 -28.13 27.15
C LEU A 539 28.63 -26.87 27.74
N PRO A 540 29.07 -25.65 27.36
CA PRO A 540 28.56 -24.41 27.97
C PRO A 540 27.05 -24.21 27.88
N ASP A 541 26.38 -24.77 26.87
CA ASP A 541 24.91 -24.74 26.76
C ASP A 541 24.20 -25.73 27.70
N GLU A 542 24.91 -26.71 28.22
CA GLU A 542 24.46 -27.74 29.17
C GLU A 542 24.84 -27.41 30.63
N MET A 543 25.67 -26.39 30.83
CA MET A 543 26.14 -25.94 32.14
C MET A 543 25.15 -24.99 32.82
N ASN A 544 23.99 -25.52 33.21
CA ASN A 544 22.93 -24.76 33.86
C ASN A 544 22.24 -25.59 34.94
N VAL A 545 21.60 -24.90 35.90
CA VAL A 545 20.96 -25.52 37.07
C VAL A 545 19.96 -26.61 36.71
N GLU A 546 19.17 -26.41 35.65
CA GLU A 546 18.15 -27.38 35.22
C GLU A 546 18.79 -28.70 34.77
N ASN A 547 19.81 -28.62 33.92
CA ASN A 547 20.52 -29.81 33.46
C ASN A 547 21.30 -30.49 34.60
N TYR A 548 21.88 -29.73 35.52
CA TYR A 548 22.55 -30.29 36.68
C TYR A 548 21.59 -31.08 37.59
N LYS A 549 20.38 -30.56 37.82
CA LYS A 549 19.32 -31.28 38.57
C LYS A 549 18.96 -32.59 37.90
N ASN A 550 18.70 -32.57 36.59
CA ASN A 550 18.34 -33.76 35.84
C ASN A 550 19.40 -34.86 35.95
N ILE A 551 20.69 -34.50 35.92
CA ILE A 551 21.79 -35.46 36.10
C ILE A 551 21.77 -36.05 37.52
N ILE A 552 21.68 -35.20 38.55
CA ILE A 552 21.66 -35.65 39.94
C ILE A 552 20.46 -36.56 40.22
N GLU A 553 19.25 -36.15 39.83
CA GLU A 553 18.02 -36.92 40.05
C GLU A 553 18.09 -38.29 39.37
N TYR A 554 18.59 -38.33 38.13
CA TYR A 554 18.78 -39.56 37.38
C TYR A 554 19.78 -40.50 38.07
N GLU A 555 20.93 -40.00 38.51
CA GLU A 555 21.96 -40.83 39.17
C GLU A 555 21.54 -41.25 40.59
N MET A 556 20.86 -40.39 41.35
CA MET A 556 20.26 -40.77 42.63
C MET A 556 19.19 -41.85 42.45
N SER A 557 18.40 -41.83 41.38
CA SER A 557 17.39 -42.86 41.10
C SER A 557 17.96 -44.24 40.79
N LYS A 558 19.24 -44.33 40.38
CA LYS A 558 19.95 -45.61 40.19
C LYS A 558 20.57 -46.14 41.47
N ALA A 559 20.81 -45.26 42.45
CA ALA A 559 21.44 -45.59 43.72
C ALA A 559 20.41 -45.95 44.82
N ALA A 560 19.14 -45.57 44.64
CA ALA A 560 18.00 -46.00 45.45
C ALA A 560 17.51 -47.39 45.02
#